data_AF-A0A973I9B4-F1
#
_entry.id   AF-A0A973I9B4-F1
#
_cell.length_a   1.000
_cell.length_b   1.000
_cell.length_c   1.000
_cell.angle_alpha   90.00
_cell.angle_beta   90.00
_cell.angle_gamma   90.00
#
_symmetry.space_group_name_H-M   'P 1'
#
loop_
_entity.id
_entity.type
_entity.pdbx_description
1 polymer ?
#
loop_
_entity_poly.entity_id
_entity_poly.type
_entity_poly.pdbx_seq_one_letter_code
_entity_poly.pdbx_strand_id
1 'polypeptide(L)'
;NPLIGPVPGMTNYWVAVGVMAGFCQGGGVGLTLAEWMIDGEPSIDVWAMDVARFGEFATPDWGTIKSSENYERRFVMTFPNETLPKGRKQKTTALYDRMIAKGAVMDQSFGLEHVLWFADGPDDAHEIPTFERNRSHDYVAREIRAVRDAVGGIEIANFAKHEFKGAGARDFLNHILAGYVPKPGRLTLTPMLTPKGKLYGDLTVACLAEDHFVLFGSGAMQEAHRRWFEKDLPAGIAYANVSDDWYGIALSGPNSRELLARITRDDVSAEAFKFRDVRLTFVGGVPVIINRISFSGELGYEIYCKPQYLMRLADAIEEAGADLGFRWYGARALLSMRLEKGWGVWTMEYRPDFNAVESGMDVFINWKKDFVGKEATLKARDDGVSQKLVTMTIDTDGIDVAHDEAILKDGTPVGYVSSGGYAHHVGQSMAMGYVAAEFAAPGTTLQVEILGNFYDAQVLSGPIYDANGANMRS
;
A
#
# COMPACT_ATOMS: atom_id res chain seq x y z
N ASN A 1 10.39 3.74 -18.67
CA ASN A 1 9.54 2.61 -19.11
C ASN A 1 8.57 3.06 -20.18
N PRO A 2 8.22 2.19 -21.16
CA PRO A 2 7.17 2.46 -22.13
C PRO A 2 5.79 2.65 -21.47
N LEU A 3 4.81 3.07 -22.27
CA LEU A 3 3.39 3.08 -21.93
C LEU A 3 2.71 2.03 -22.79
N ILE A 4 2.22 0.97 -22.16
CA ILE A 4 1.56 -0.13 -22.84
C ILE A 4 0.21 -0.45 -22.20
N GLY A 5 -0.68 -1.07 -22.96
CA GLY A 5 -1.92 -1.65 -22.45
C GLY A 5 -3.18 -0.85 -22.81
N PRO A 6 -4.34 -1.28 -22.27
CA PRO A 6 -5.63 -0.67 -22.55
C PRO A 6 -5.79 0.64 -21.79
N VAL A 7 -6.21 1.70 -22.48
CA VAL A 7 -6.33 3.04 -21.88
C VAL A 7 -7.58 3.11 -21.00
N PRO A 8 -7.44 3.48 -19.71
CA PRO A 8 -8.58 3.63 -18.81
C PRO A 8 -9.66 4.57 -19.36
N GLY A 9 -10.93 4.16 -19.31
CA GLY A 9 -12.07 4.94 -19.81
C GLY A 9 -12.29 4.90 -21.34
N MET A 10 -11.49 4.15 -22.10
CA MET A 10 -11.68 3.98 -23.54
C MET A 10 -11.89 2.51 -23.91
N THR A 11 -12.90 2.24 -24.74
CA THR A 11 -13.22 0.87 -25.18
C THR A 11 -12.36 0.48 -26.39
N ASN A 12 -11.66 -0.66 -26.29
CA ASN A 12 -10.83 -1.23 -27.36
C ASN A 12 -9.74 -0.27 -27.89
N TYR A 13 -9.26 0.66 -27.05
CA TYR A 13 -8.15 1.55 -27.38
C TYR A 13 -6.90 1.17 -26.58
N TRP A 14 -5.82 0.90 -27.29
CA TRP A 14 -4.59 0.35 -26.74
C TRP A 14 -3.40 1.19 -27.16
N VAL A 15 -2.39 1.25 -26.29
CA VAL A 15 -1.15 1.97 -26.57
C VAL A 15 0.06 1.05 -26.45
N ALA A 16 1.10 1.41 -27.20
CA ALA A 16 2.42 0.78 -27.20
C ALA A 16 3.48 1.86 -27.53
N VAL A 17 3.58 2.88 -26.68
CA VAL A 17 4.29 4.14 -26.99
C VAL A 17 5.41 4.41 -25.99
N GLY A 18 6.31 5.35 -26.33
CA GLY A 18 7.41 5.74 -25.44
C GLY A 18 8.47 4.65 -25.21
N VAL A 19 8.63 3.73 -26.16
CA VAL A 19 9.63 2.64 -26.09
C VAL A 19 11.02 3.20 -26.41
N MET A 20 11.75 3.66 -25.39
CA MET A 20 13.06 4.30 -25.56
C MET A 20 14.11 3.36 -26.19
N ALA A 21 14.14 2.09 -25.77
CA ALA A 21 15.08 1.09 -26.28
C ALA A 21 14.36 0.08 -27.19
N GLY A 22 13.62 0.59 -28.18
CA GLY A 22 12.68 -0.17 -29.01
C GLY A 22 13.22 -1.47 -29.61
N PHE A 23 14.50 -1.52 -29.99
CA PHE A 23 15.09 -2.73 -30.56
C PHE A 23 15.21 -3.87 -29.55
N CYS A 24 15.58 -3.59 -28.29
CA CYS A 24 15.74 -4.62 -27.25
C CYS A 24 14.44 -4.95 -26.51
N GLN A 25 13.48 -4.02 -26.44
CA GLN A 25 12.22 -4.21 -25.71
C GLN A 25 11.04 -4.62 -26.62
N GLY A 26 11.13 -4.39 -27.93
CA GLY A 26 10.01 -4.53 -28.85
C GLY A 26 9.38 -5.93 -28.89
N GLY A 27 10.20 -6.98 -28.82
CA GLY A 27 9.72 -8.36 -28.78
C GLY A 27 8.86 -8.65 -27.54
N GLY A 28 9.34 -8.26 -26.35
CA GLY A 28 8.60 -8.43 -25.09
C GLY A 28 7.31 -7.60 -25.06
N VAL A 29 7.38 -6.32 -25.44
CA VAL A 29 6.20 -5.44 -25.52
C VAL A 29 5.15 -6.01 -26.48
N GLY A 30 5.57 -6.55 -27.63
CA GLY A 30 4.68 -7.17 -28.61
C GLY A 30 3.99 -8.42 -28.05
N LEU A 31 4.74 -9.32 -27.42
CA LEU A 31 4.19 -10.51 -26.76
C LEU A 31 3.17 -10.13 -25.67
N THR A 32 3.56 -9.23 -24.77
CA THR A 32 2.70 -8.75 -23.68
C THR A 32 1.37 -8.18 -24.19
N LEU A 33 1.39 -7.36 -25.25
CA LEU A 33 0.17 -6.81 -25.81
C LEU A 33 -0.68 -7.87 -26.51
N ALA A 34 -0.06 -8.82 -27.21
CA ALA A 34 -0.77 -9.92 -27.84
C ALA A 34 -1.48 -10.79 -26.79
N GLU A 35 -0.78 -11.19 -25.72
CA GLU A 35 -1.37 -11.92 -24.59
C GLU A 35 -2.52 -11.13 -23.98
N TRP A 36 -2.34 -9.85 -23.72
CA TRP A 36 -3.39 -9.03 -23.09
C TRP A 36 -4.63 -8.91 -23.99
N MET A 37 -4.46 -8.74 -25.30
CA MET A 37 -5.57 -8.65 -26.24
C MET A 37 -6.30 -9.99 -26.46
N ILE A 38 -5.56 -11.10 -26.47
CA ILE A 38 -6.11 -12.44 -26.78
C ILE A 38 -6.68 -13.11 -25.52
N ASP A 39 -5.91 -13.08 -24.42
CA ASP A 39 -6.24 -13.80 -23.18
C ASP A 39 -6.89 -12.90 -22.12
N GLY A 40 -6.90 -11.58 -22.33
CA GLY A 40 -7.44 -10.59 -21.37
C GLY A 40 -6.49 -10.17 -20.26
N GLU A 41 -5.33 -10.80 -20.13
CA GLU A 41 -4.27 -10.43 -19.17
C GLU A 41 -2.87 -10.94 -19.62
N PRO A 42 -1.78 -10.18 -19.38
CA PRO A 42 -0.40 -10.60 -19.66
C PRO A 42 0.07 -11.81 -18.82
N SER A 43 1.10 -12.51 -19.29
CA SER A 43 1.74 -13.61 -18.53
C SER A 43 2.75 -13.15 -17.46
N ILE A 44 3.15 -11.87 -17.48
CA ILE A 44 4.12 -11.24 -16.57
C ILE A 44 3.52 -9.96 -15.96
N ASP A 45 4.03 -9.50 -14.81
CA ASP A 45 3.68 -8.17 -14.32
C ASP A 45 4.18 -7.07 -15.26
N VAL A 46 3.27 -6.15 -15.57
CA VAL A 46 3.48 -5.01 -16.47
C VAL A 46 3.25 -3.69 -15.77
N TRP A 47 3.05 -3.67 -14.44
CA TRP A 47 2.70 -2.45 -13.71
C TRP A 47 3.62 -1.27 -14.02
N ALA A 48 4.93 -1.50 -14.07
CA ALA A 48 5.93 -0.49 -14.39
C ALA A 48 5.83 0.08 -15.83
N MET A 49 5.07 -0.57 -16.70
CA MET A 49 4.83 -0.23 -18.11
C MET A 49 3.37 0.11 -18.43
N ASP A 50 2.41 -0.28 -17.58
CA ASP A 50 0.98 -0.02 -17.79
C ASP A 50 0.72 1.49 -17.90
N VAL A 51 -0.07 1.88 -18.90
CA VAL A 51 -0.53 3.26 -19.08
C VAL A 51 -1.36 3.75 -17.88
N ALA A 52 -2.03 2.85 -17.17
CA ALA A 52 -2.85 3.15 -15.99
C ALA A 52 -2.05 3.51 -14.72
N ARG A 53 -0.70 3.50 -14.77
CA ARG A 53 0.14 4.03 -13.68
C ARG A 53 0.17 5.56 -13.62
N PHE A 54 -0.42 6.23 -14.61
CA PHE A 54 -0.59 7.67 -14.67
C PHE A 54 -2.07 8.04 -14.59
N GLY A 55 -2.33 9.28 -14.17
CA GLY A 55 -3.65 9.91 -14.19
C GLY A 55 -3.54 11.33 -14.72
N GLU A 56 -4.58 12.14 -14.50
CA GLU A 56 -4.66 13.51 -15.03
C GLU A 56 -3.53 14.45 -14.57
N PHE A 57 -2.88 14.14 -13.43
CA PHE A 57 -1.71 14.88 -12.94
C PHE A 57 -0.52 14.86 -13.92
N ALA A 58 -0.43 13.84 -14.78
CA ALA A 58 0.66 13.65 -15.73
C ALA A 58 0.43 14.50 -16.98
N THR A 59 0.36 15.81 -16.80
CA THR A 59 0.15 16.80 -17.87
C THR A 59 1.29 16.76 -18.91
N PRO A 60 1.09 17.30 -20.13
CA PRO A 60 2.17 17.42 -21.11
C PRO A 60 3.42 18.13 -20.55
N ASP A 61 3.23 19.23 -19.81
CA ASP A 61 4.33 19.99 -19.19
C ASP A 61 5.08 19.16 -18.15
N TRP A 62 4.35 18.44 -17.29
CA TRP A 62 4.95 17.52 -16.33
C TRP A 62 5.73 16.40 -17.03
N GLY A 63 5.15 15.84 -18.09
CA GLY A 63 5.75 14.80 -18.92
C GLY A 63 7.09 15.25 -19.52
N THR A 64 7.16 16.47 -20.04
CA THR A 64 8.42 17.07 -20.53
C THR A 64 9.45 17.17 -19.41
N ILE A 65 9.09 17.75 -18.26
CA ILE A 65 10.01 17.95 -17.13
C ILE A 65 10.55 16.61 -16.60
N LYS A 66 9.68 15.64 -16.33
CA LYS A 66 10.09 14.34 -15.79
C LYS A 66 10.82 13.50 -16.82
N SER A 67 10.45 13.54 -18.09
CA SER A 67 11.19 12.83 -19.13
C SER A 67 12.62 13.37 -19.24
N SER A 68 12.80 14.69 -19.18
CA SER A 68 14.14 15.32 -19.14
C SER A 68 14.95 14.89 -17.91
N GLU A 69 14.36 14.88 -16.71
CA GLU A 69 15.04 14.39 -15.50
C GLU A 69 15.47 12.93 -15.63
N ASN A 70 14.60 12.06 -16.14
CA ASN A 70 14.93 10.65 -16.37
C ASN A 70 16.05 10.49 -17.41
N TYR A 71 16.07 11.33 -18.45
CA TYR A 71 17.12 11.30 -19.45
C TYR A 71 18.48 11.74 -18.87
N GLU A 72 18.51 12.81 -18.08
CA GLU A 72 19.71 13.29 -17.37
C GLU A 72 20.29 12.21 -16.45
N ARG A 73 19.44 11.36 -15.88
CA ARG A 73 19.81 10.31 -14.94
C ARG A 73 20.10 8.95 -15.55
N ARG A 74 20.06 8.81 -16.89
CA ARG A 74 20.10 7.50 -17.56
C ARG A 74 21.28 6.60 -17.16
N PHE A 75 22.42 7.19 -16.81
CA PHE A 75 23.63 6.47 -16.39
C PHE A 75 24.12 6.92 -15.02
N VAL A 76 23.25 7.54 -14.23
CA VAL A 76 23.53 7.96 -12.86
C VAL A 76 23.15 6.83 -11.92
N MET A 77 23.97 6.60 -10.91
CA MET A 77 23.67 5.66 -9.83
C MET A 77 22.47 6.17 -9.05
N THR A 78 21.47 5.31 -8.83
CA THR A 78 20.28 5.62 -8.02
C THR A 78 20.41 4.89 -6.69
N PHE A 79 20.07 5.58 -5.60
CA PHE A 79 20.12 5.01 -4.25
C PHE A 79 18.72 4.64 -3.76
N PRO A 80 18.57 3.63 -2.88
CA PRO A 80 17.27 3.16 -2.40
C PRO A 80 16.40 4.23 -1.73
N ASN A 81 17.02 5.20 -1.06
CA ASN A 81 16.35 6.28 -0.33
C ASN A 81 16.20 7.58 -1.13
N GLU A 82 16.60 7.59 -2.40
CA GLU A 82 16.63 8.79 -3.23
C GLU A 82 15.24 9.15 -3.79
N THR A 83 14.88 10.43 -3.66
CA THR A 83 13.68 10.99 -4.31
C THR A 83 14.08 11.94 -5.43
N LEU A 84 13.30 11.97 -6.51
CA LEU A 84 13.58 12.82 -7.67
C LEU A 84 12.79 14.15 -7.61
N PRO A 85 13.47 15.32 -7.58
CA PRO A 85 12.83 16.60 -7.25
C PRO A 85 12.13 17.31 -8.41
N LYS A 86 12.46 17.04 -9.68
CA LYS A 86 11.82 17.77 -10.80
C LYS A 86 10.35 17.34 -10.94
N GLY A 87 9.49 18.28 -11.34
CA GLY A 87 8.07 18.02 -11.60
C GLY A 87 7.22 17.68 -10.37
N ARG A 88 7.76 17.81 -9.15
CA ARG A 88 7.05 17.62 -7.88
C ARG A 88 5.92 18.64 -7.69
N LYS A 89 5.05 18.39 -6.70
CA LYS A 89 3.90 19.23 -6.33
C LYS A 89 2.83 19.38 -7.43
N GLN A 90 2.59 18.32 -8.21
CA GLN A 90 1.43 18.29 -9.12
C GLN A 90 0.12 18.27 -8.33
N LYS A 91 0.09 17.49 -7.24
CA LYS A 91 -1.01 17.46 -6.29
C LYS A 91 -0.45 17.60 -4.88
N THR A 92 -1.06 18.48 -4.10
CA THR A 92 -0.79 18.68 -2.67
C THR A 92 -2.12 18.69 -1.93
N THR A 93 -2.09 18.31 -0.65
CA THR A 93 -3.24 18.53 0.23
C THR A 93 -3.09 19.86 0.96
N ALA A 94 -4.16 20.30 1.64
CA ALA A 94 -4.12 21.52 2.44
C ALA A 94 -3.15 21.45 3.64
N LEU A 95 -2.59 20.27 3.95
CA LEU A 95 -1.61 20.11 5.03
C LEU A 95 -0.17 20.27 4.55
N TYR A 96 0.09 20.29 3.25
CA TYR A 96 1.45 20.26 2.68
C TYR A 96 2.40 21.26 3.34
N ASP A 97 2.07 22.56 3.30
CA ASP A 97 2.94 23.61 3.84
C ASP A 97 3.10 23.51 5.37
N ARG A 98 2.07 23.02 6.08
CA ARG A 98 2.13 22.82 7.54
C ARG A 98 3.05 21.65 7.90
N MET A 99 3.04 20.59 7.11
CA MET A 99 3.94 19.46 7.30
C MET A 99 5.38 19.87 6.99
N ILE A 100 5.61 20.63 5.92
CA ILE A 100 6.94 21.20 5.62
C ILE A 100 7.45 22.05 6.79
N ALA A 101 6.62 22.93 7.35
CA ALA A 101 6.97 23.75 8.50
C ALA A 101 7.30 22.93 9.77
N LYS A 102 6.81 21.70 9.87
CA LYS A 102 7.12 20.74 10.95
C LYS A 102 8.36 19.87 10.65
N GLY A 103 9.05 20.11 9.54
CA GLY A 103 10.24 19.35 9.14
C GLY A 103 9.94 18.12 8.28
N ALA A 104 8.79 18.05 7.59
CA ALA A 104 8.49 16.93 6.72
C ALA A 104 9.46 16.84 5.52
N VAL A 105 10.03 15.65 5.32
CA VAL A 105 10.65 15.24 4.07
C VAL A 105 9.60 14.54 3.23
N MET A 106 9.29 15.12 2.06
CA MET A 106 8.19 14.68 1.20
C MET A 106 8.67 13.78 0.06
N ASP A 107 7.84 12.82 -0.33
CA ASP A 107 7.87 12.20 -1.66
C ASP A 107 6.51 12.30 -2.34
N GLN A 108 6.36 11.76 -3.55
CA GLN A 108 5.08 11.69 -4.23
C GLN A 108 4.75 10.29 -4.71
N SER A 109 3.47 9.96 -4.69
CA SER A 109 2.93 8.79 -5.36
C SER A 109 1.70 9.20 -6.13
N PHE A 110 1.62 8.78 -7.40
CA PHE A 110 0.53 9.15 -8.31
C PHE A 110 0.24 10.66 -8.35
N GLY A 111 1.29 11.48 -8.42
CA GLY A 111 1.19 12.94 -8.47
C GLY A 111 1.02 13.63 -7.11
N LEU A 112 0.64 12.89 -6.06
CA LEU A 112 0.31 13.43 -4.74
C LEU A 112 1.51 13.36 -3.79
N GLU A 113 1.86 14.53 -3.25
CA GLU A 113 2.85 14.68 -2.19
C GLU A 113 2.39 14.01 -0.89
N HIS A 114 3.28 13.25 -0.25
CA HIS A 114 3.06 12.63 1.06
C HIS A 114 4.36 12.62 1.87
N VAL A 115 4.23 12.63 3.20
CA VAL A 115 5.39 12.70 4.11
C VAL A 115 6.07 11.34 4.21
N LEU A 116 7.37 11.28 3.97
CA LEU A 116 8.19 10.10 4.22
C LEU A 116 8.58 9.97 5.70
N TRP A 117 9.01 11.07 6.32
CA TRP A 117 9.42 11.20 7.72
C TRP A 117 9.56 12.69 8.11
N PHE A 118 9.68 12.98 9.40
CA PHE A 118 9.82 14.31 9.97
C PHE A 118 11.20 14.51 10.62
N ALA A 119 11.90 15.55 10.18
CA ALA A 119 13.11 16.08 10.81
C ALA A 119 12.80 16.91 12.06
N ASP A 120 13.82 17.46 12.73
CA ASP A 120 13.61 18.32 13.92
C ASP A 120 13.05 19.71 13.55
N GLY A 121 13.10 20.08 12.26
CA GLY A 121 12.54 21.30 11.70
C GLY A 121 12.79 21.40 10.19
N PRO A 122 12.26 22.44 9.52
CA PRO A 122 12.36 22.61 8.08
C PRO A 122 13.81 22.75 7.58
N ASP A 123 14.68 23.40 8.34
CA ASP A 123 16.10 23.57 7.98
C ASP A 123 16.89 22.25 8.06
N ASP A 124 16.36 21.27 8.77
CA ASP A 124 16.94 19.94 8.95
C ASP A 124 16.36 18.90 7.97
N ALA A 125 15.25 19.23 7.30
CA ALA A 125 14.46 18.33 6.48
C ALA A 125 15.10 18.07 5.10
N HIS A 126 16.06 17.15 5.07
CA HIS A 126 16.69 16.67 3.83
C HIS A 126 17.10 15.21 3.94
N GLU A 127 17.31 14.59 2.79
CA GLU A 127 17.83 13.23 2.68
C GLU A 127 19.24 13.24 2.11
N ILE A 128 20.06 12.26 2.52
CA ILE A 128 21.38 11.98 1.96
C ILE A 128 21.31 10.59 1.31
N PRO A 129 21.34 10.51 -0.04
CA PRO A 129 21.35 9.24 -0.75
C PRO A 129 22.52 8.33 -0.31
N THR A 130 22.21 7.10 0.07
CA THR A 130 23.19 6.10 0.49
C THR A 130 22.61 4.69 0.35
N PHE A 131 23.48 3.68 0.24
CA PHE A 131 23.07 2.26 0.32
C PHE A 131 23.06 1.73 1.76
N GLU A 132 23.64 2.46 2.71
CA GLU A 132 23.68 2.11 4.13
C GLU A 132 22.48 2.72 4.87
N ARG A 133 22.45 2.58 6.20
CA ARG A 133 21.48 3.29 7.04
C ARG A 133 21.56 4.80 6.78
N ASN A 134 20.45 5.35 6.28
CA ASN A 134 20.38 6.76 5.91
C ASN A 134 20.05 7.66 7.11
N ARG A 135 20.06 8.98 6.84
CA ARG A 135 19.81 10.02 7.83
C ARG A 135 18.51 9.83 8.61
N SER A 136 17.47 9.28 7.99
CA SER A 136 16.16 9.15 8.61
C SER A 136 16.07 8.10 9.71
N HIS A 137 17.07 7.21 9.86
CA HIS A 137 17.01 6.05 10.76
C HIS A 137 16.54 6.42 12.18
N ASP A 138 17.19 7.39 12.83
CA ASP A 138 16.83 7.79 14.19
C ASP A 138 15.53 8.60 14.24
N TYR A 139 15.21 9.36 13.18
CA TYR A 139 13.95 10.11 13.09
C TYR A 139 12.76 9.16 13.04
N VAL A 140 12.83 8.15 12.16
CA VAL A 140 11.84 7.09 12.01
C VAL A 140 11.70 6.28 13.30
N ALA A 141 12.80 5.98 13.99
CA ALA A 141 12.74 5.32 15.30
C ALA A 141 11.94 6.13 16.34
N ARG A 142 12.09 7.46 16.37
CA ARG A 142 11.35 8.35 17.27
C ARG A 142 9.86 8.44 16.92
N GLU A 143 9.53 8.43 15.63
CA GLU A 143 8.14 8.37 15.16
C GLU A 143 7.46 7.07 15.59
N ILE A 144 8.11 5.93 15.37
CA ILE A 144 7.58 4.61 15.74
C ILE A 144 7.40 4.52 17.26
N ARG A 145 8.38 5.00 18.04
CA ARG A 145 8.25 5.09 19.50
C ARG A 145 7.02 5.88 19.93
N ALA A 146 6.74 7.01 19.29
CA ALA A 146 5.54 7.81 19.60
C ALA A 146 4.24 7.04 19.31
N VAL A 147 4.19 6.27 18.21
CA VAL A 147 3.03 5.42 17.89
C VAL A 147 2.88 4.29 18.90
N ARG A 148 3.97 3.61 19.27
CA ARG A 148 3.95 2.45 20.19
C ARG A 148 3.64 2.85 21.63
N ASP A 149 4.20 3.96 22.11
CA ASP A 149 4.12 4.37 23.52
C ASP A 149 2.92 5.30 23.80
N ALA A 150 2.38 5.98 22.77
CA ALA A 150 1.40 7.04 22.93
C ALA A 150 0.37 7.08 21.80
N VAL A 151 0.42 8.07 20.92
CA VAL A 151 -0.44 8.21 19.75
C VAL A 151 0.30 8.96 18.65
N GLY A 152 0.20 8.45 17.41
CA GLY A 152 0.70 9.12 16.23
C GLY A 152 -0.38 9.36 15.18
N GLY A 153 -0.14 10.34 14.31
CA GLY A 153 -0.96 10.67 13.15
C GLY A 153 -0.18 10.53 11.84
N ILE A 154 -0.81 9.99 10.80
CA ILE A 154 -0.28 10.01 9.43
C ILE A 154 -1.37 10.44 8.45
N GLU A 155 -1.00 11.22 7.43
CA GLU A 155 -1.92 11.55 6.34
C GLU A 155 -2.08 10.35 5.39
N ILE A 156 -3.33 9.99 5.11
CA ILE A 156 -3.74 8.83 4.27
C ILE A 156 -4.54 9.30 3.04
N ALA A 157 -4.29 10.53 2.59
CA ALA A 157 -4.86 11.06 1.35
C ALA A 157 -4.42 10.25 0.12
N ASN A 158 -3.25 9.61 0.19
CA ASN A 158 -2.63 8.82 -0.87
C ASN A 158 -3.19 7.40 -1.06
N PHE A 159 -4.23 6.98 -0.33
CA PHE A 159 -4.96 5.74 -0.66
C PHE A 159 -5.97 5.98 -1.77
N ALA A 160 -6.18 4.96 -2.61
CA ALA A 160 -7.26 4.94 -3.59
C ALA A 160 -8.59 4.77 -2.86
N LYS A 161 -9.64 5.47 -3.32
CA LYS A 161 -11.01 5.30 -2.84
C LYS A 161 -11.96 5.12 -4.01
N HIS A 162 -12.72 4.02 -3.99
CA HIS A 162 -13.68 3.65 -5.01
C HIS A 162 -15.08 3.54 -4.40
N GLU A 163 -16.03 4.36 -4.85
CA GLU A 163 -17.39 4.38 -4.33
C GLU A 163 -18.35 3.62 -5.27
N PHE A 164 -19.18 2.76 -4.68
CA PHE A 164 -20.26 2.05 -5.38
C PHE A 164 -21.59 2.35 -4.69
N LYS A 165 -22.59 2.73 -5.50
CA LYS A 165 -23.96 3.00 -5.04
C LYS A 165 -25.00 2.31 -5.92
N GLY A 166 -26.10 1.90 -5.32
CA GLY A 166 -27.29 1.42 -6.02
C GLY A 166 -27.57 -0.08 -5.85
N ALA A 167 -28.79 -0.46 -6.21
CA ALA A 167 -29.23 -1.85 -6.14
C ALA A 167 -28.32 -2.75 -7.00
N GLY A 168 -27.88 -3.87 -6.42
CA GLY A 168 -26.95 -4.81 -7.08
C GLY A 168 -25.47 -4.54 -6.83
N ALA A 169 -25.08 -3.39 -6.23
CA ALA A 169 -23.68 -3.10 -5.91
C ALA A 169 -23.04 -4.22 -5.05
N ARG A 170 -23.78 -4.73 -4.06
CA ARG A 170 -23.34 -5.84 -3.22
C ARG A 170 -23.03 -7.10 -4.04
N ASP A 171 -23.92 -7.48 -4.95
CA ASP A 171 -23.77 -8.70 -5.75
C ASP A 171 -22.61 -8.58 -6.74
N PHE A 172 -22.48 -7.42 -7.38
CA PHE A 172 -21.33 -7.10 -8.23
C PHE A 172 -20.00 -7.21 -7.47
N LEU A 173 -19.90 -6.54 -6.31
CA LEU A 173 -18.71 -6.62 -5.45
C LEU A 173 -18.45 -8.05 -4.95
N ASN A 174 -19.51 -8.81 -4.69
CA ASN A 174 -19.41 -10.19 -4.25
C ASN A 174 -18.93 -11.13 -5.37
N HIS A 175 -19.09 -10.77 -6.64
CA HIS A 175 -18.52 -11.53 -7.75
C HIS A 175 -17.08 -11.10 -8.08
N ILE A 176 -16.80 -9.79 -8.09
CA ILE A 176 -15.50 -9.29 -8.58
C ILE A 176 -14.35 -9.44 -7.56
N LEU A 177 -14.67 -9.45 -6.27
CA LEU A 177 -13.70 -9.63 -5.18
C LEU A 177 -13.71 -11.09 -4.72
N ALA A 178 -12.60 -11.63 -4.22
CA ALA A 178 -12.52 -13.03 -3.80
C ALA A 178 -13.02 -13.27 -2.35
N GLY A 179 -12.93 -12.27 -1.49
CA GLY A 179 -13.26 -12.33 -0.07
C GLY A 179 -14.73 -11.99 0.24
N TYR A 180 -15.00 -11.72 1.52
CA TYR A 180 -16.33 -11.37 2.00
C TYR A 180 -16.67 -9.91 1.74
N VAL A 181 -17.88 -9.65 1.22
CA VAL A 181 -18.48 -8.31 1.25
C VAL A 181 -19.13 -8.11 2.63
N PRO A 182 -18.78 -7.06 3.39
CA PRO A 182 -19.23 -6.89 4.77
C PRO A 182 -20.70 -6.49 4.86
N LYS A 183 -21.29 -6.69 6.04
CA LYS A 183 -22.61 -6.13 6.40
C LYS A 183 -22.50 -4.61 6.61
N PRO A 184 -23.62 -3.86 6.56
CA PRO A 184 -23.60 -2.42 6.88
C PRO A 184 -22.92 -2.13 8.23
N GLY A 185 -22.14 -1.05 8.26
CA GLY A 185 -21.36 -0.63 9.41
C GLY A 185 -20.07 -1.44 9.64
N ARG A 186 -19.69 -2.32 8.71
CA ARG A 186 -18.50 -3.19 8.84
C ARG A 186 -17.55 -3.05 7.65
N LEU A 187 -16.29 -3.39 7.90
CA LEU A 187 -15.24 -3.48 6.88
C LEU A 187 -14.56 -4.86 6.85
N THR A 188 -14.05 -5.22 5.67
CA THR A 188 -13.30 -6.47 5.43
C THR A 188 -12.19 -6.22 4.42
N LEU A 189 -11.03 -6.84 4.64
CA LEU A 189 -10.00 -6.96 3.61
C LEU A 189 -10.41 -8.07 2.64
N THR A 190 -10.29 -7.82 1.35
CA THR A 190 -10.54 -8.80 0.30
C THR A 190 -9.51 -8.71 -0.82
N PRO A 191 -8.95 -9.86 -1.25
CA PRO A 191 -8.21 -9.92 -2.50
C PRO A 191 -9.13 -9.65 -3.69
N MET A 192 -8.59 -9.04 -4.72
CA MET A 192 -9.16 -8.94 -6.07
C MET A 192 -8.22 -9.70 -7.00
N LEU A 193 -8.76 -10.63 -7.78
CA LEU A 193 -7.98 -11.54 -8.62
C LEU A 193 -8.32 -11.38 -10.09
N THR A 194 -7.38 -11.73 -10.95
CA THR A 194 -7.62 -11.88 -12.40
C THR A 194 -8.27 -13.24 -12.71
N PRO A 195 -8.85 -13.44 -13.91
CA PRO A 195 -9.31 -14.75 -14.37
C PRO A 195 -8.27 -15.87 -14.25
N LYS A 196 -6.97 -15.59 -14.48
CA LYS A 196 -5.87 -16.55 -14.28
C LYS A 196 -5.46 -16.72 -12.79
N GLY A 197 -6.21 -16.13 -11.85
CA GLY A 197 -6.00 -16.28 -10.41
C GLY A 197 -4.83 -15.46 -9.84
N LYS A 198 -4.33 -14.48 -10.60
CA LYS A 198 -3.25 -13.59 -10.17
C LYS A 198 -3.79 -12.45 -9.31
N LEU A 199 -2.97 -11.92 -8.42
CA LEU A 199 -3.34 -10.78 -7.59
C LEU A 199 -3.51 -9.53 -8.46
N TYR A 200 -4.65 -8.86 -8.30
CA TYR A 200 -4.98 -7.59 -8.96
C TYR A 200 -5.41 -6.50 -7.97
N GLY A 201 -5.47 -6.82 -6.67
CA GLY A 201 -5.60 -5.86 -5.59
C GLY A 201 -5.80 -6.53 -4.23
N ASP A 202 -5.52 -5.78 -3.17
CA ASP A 202 -5.89 -6.07 -1.79
C ASP A 202 -6.70 -4.87 -1.27
N LEU A 203 -8.03 -5.03 -1.20
CA LEU A 203 -8.94 -3.90 -0.99
C LEU A 203 -9.65 -4.03 0.34
N THR A 204 -9.67 -2.96 1.12
CA THR A 204 -10.54 -2.86 2.29
C THR A 204 -11.90 -2.36 1.83
N VAL A 205 -12.91 -3.24 1.89
CA VAL A 205 -14.29 -2.91 1.55
C VAL A 205 -14.98 -2.40 2.80
N ALA A 206 -15.50 -1.18 2.78
CA ALA A 206 -16.40 -0.65 3.78
C ALA A 206 -17.84 -0.67 3.25
N CYS A 207 -18.78 -1.19 4.04
CA CYS A 207 -20.21 -1.16 3.73
C CYS A 207 -20.89 -0.09 4.60
N LEU A 208 -21.21 1.06 4.01
CA LEU A 208 -21.83 2.20 4.70
C LEU A 208 -23.35 2.01 4.82
N ALA A 209 -23.96 1.44 3.79
CA ALA A 209 -25.35 1.00 3.76
C ALA A 209 -25.49 -0.24 2.87
N GLU A 210 -26.67 -0.85 2.78
CA GLU A 210 -26.88 -2.08 1.98
C GLU A 210 -26.52 -1.94 0.50
N ASP A 211 -26.63 -0.72 -0.03
CA ASP A 211 -26.38 -0.35 -1.41
C ASP A 211 -25.29 0.74 -1.54
N HIS A 212 -24.49 0.99 -0.48
CA HIS A 212 -23.44 2.01 -0.49
C HIS A 212 -22.14 1.46 0.09
N PHE A 213 -21.12 1.37 -0.77
CA PHE A 213 -19.81 0.83 -0.45
C PHE A 213 -18.70 1.81 -0.81
N VAL A 214 -17.63 1.80 -0.01
CA VAL A 214 -16.38 2.49 -0.33
C VAL A 214 -15.25 1.48 -0.18
N LEU A 215 -14.44 1.32 -1.23
CA LEU A 215 -13.28 0.44 -1.23
C LEU A 215 -12.03 1.29 -1.11
N PHE A 216 -11.17 0.95 -0.16
CA PHE A 216 -9.87 1.57 0.06
C PHE A 216 -8.77 0.64 -0.45
N GLY A 217 -7.79 1.20 -1.17
CA GLY A 217 -6.70 0.45 -1.77
C GLY A 217 -5.47 1.29 -2.04
N SER A 218 -4.56 0.71 -2.82
CA SER A 218 -3.29 1.37 -3.17
C SER A 218 -3.52 2.55 -4.12
N GLY A 219 -3.14 3.76 -3.70
CA GLY A 219 -3.35 4.99 -4.49
C GLY A 219 -2.72 4.97 -5.88
N ALA A 220 -1.58 4.30 -6.02
CA ALA A 220 -0.92 4.14 -7.30
C ALA A 220 -1.77 3.37 -8.31
N MET A 221 -2.64 2.45 -7.85
CA MET A 221 -3.46 1.57 -8.69
C MET A 221 -4.81 2.15 -9.08
N GLN A 222 -5.15 3.37 -8.65
CA GLN A 222 -6.51 3.87 -8.78
C GLN A 222 -7.07 3.84 -10.21
N GLU A 223 -6.27 4.12 -11.23
CA GLU A 223 -6.71 4.07 -12.63
C GLU A 223 -6.74 2.63 -13.20
N ALA A 224 -5.85 1.75 -12.73
CA ALA A 224 -5.87 0.34 -13.10
C ALA A 224 -7.08 -0.39 -12.50
N HIS A 225 -7.45 -0.03 -11.27
CA HIS A 225 -8.67 -0.48 -10.60
C HIS A 225 -9.91 0.16 -11.21
N ARG A 226 -9.88 1.45 -11.55
CA ARG A 226 -10.98 2.11 -12.28
C ARG A 226 -11.30 1.40 -13.59
N ARG A 227 -10.28 1.14 -14.41
CA ARG A 227 -10.41 0.36 -15.65
C ARG A 227 -11.03 -1.02 -15.40
N TRP A 228 -10.68 -1.68 -14.31
CA TRP A 228 -11.22 -2.99 -13.93
C TRP A 228 -12.69 -2.93 -13.53
N PHE A 229 -13.04 -1.99 -12.67
CA PHE A 229 -14.41 -1.84 -12.17
C PHE A 229 -15.40 -1.39 -13.24
N GLU A 230 -14.98 -0.51 -14.16
CA GLU A 230 -15.84 0.00 -15.24
C GLU A 230 -16.11 -1.04 -16.33
N LYS A 231 -15.18 -1.98 -16.55
CA LYS A 231 -15.22 -2.93 -17.68
C LYS A 231 -16.54 -3.67 -17.78
N ASP A 232 -17.00 -4.22 -16.65
CA ASP A 232 -18.17 -5.10 -16.57
C ASP A 232 -19.22 -4.54 -15.59
N LEU A 233 -19.25 -3.21 -15.39
CA LEU A 233 -20.16 -2.56 -14.45
C LEU A 233 -21.63 -2.71 -14.91
N PRO A 234 -22.50 -3.38 -14.13
CA PRO A 234 -23.90 -3.54 -14.50
C PRO A 234 -24.66 -2.20 -14.53
N ALA A 235 -25.65 -2.11 -15.42
CA ALA A 235 -26.57 -0.97 -15.45
C ALA A 235 -27.30 -0.82 -14.10
N GLY A 236 -27.44 0.41 -13.62
CA GLY A 236 -28.12 0.73 -12.35
C GLY A 236 -27.20 0.82 -11.13
N ILE A 237 -25.92 0.44 -11.26
CA ILE A 237 -24.89 0.68 -10.24
C ILE A 237 -24.11 1.93 -10.64
N ALA A 238 -24.02 2.90 -9.74
CA ALA A 238 -23.15 4.06 -9.88
C ALA A 238 -21.79 3.74 -9.27
N TYR A 239 -20.73 3.93 -10.06
CA TYR A 239 -19.35 3.78 -9.62
C TYR A 239 -18.59 5.10 -9.84
N ALA A 240 -17.70 5.44 -8.92
CA ALA A 240 -16.77 6.55 -9.08
C ALA A 240 -15.43 6.27 -8.39
N ASN A 241 -14.33 6.65 -9.05
CA ASN A 241 -13.06 6.87 -8.36
C ASN A 241 -13.18 8.20 -7.59
N VAL A 242 -13.26 8.12 -6.26
CA VAL A 242 -13.45 9.25 -5.34
C VAL A 242 -12.18 9.52 -4.52
N SER A 243 -11.01 9.11 -5.03
CA SER A 243 -9.73 9.23 -4.33
C SER A 243 -9.40 10.68 -3.97
N ASP A 244 -9.71 11.62 -4.86
CA ASP A 244 -9.50 13.05 -4.66
C ASP A 244 -10.63 13.74 -3.88
N ASP A 245 -11.74 13.04 -3.66
CA ASP A 245 -12.88 13.56 -2.90
C ASP A 245 -12.78 13.27 -1.40
N TRP A 246 -11.86 12.40 -0.98
CA TRP A 246 -11.71 11.95 0.40
C TRP A 246 -10.23 11.93 0.82
N TYR A 247 -9.86 12.89 1.65
CA TYR A 247 -8.55 12.93 2.33
C TYR A 247 -8.71 12.49 3.77
N GLY A 248 -7.65 11.98 4.38
CA GLY A 248 -7.78 11.47 5.73
C GLY A 248 -6.51 11.53 6.54
N ILE A 249 -6.69 11.34 7.85
CA ILE A 249 -5.63 11.19 8.84
C ILE A 249 -5.90 9.88 9.58
N ALA A 250 -4.91 8.99 9.63
CA ALA A 250 -4.95 7.81 10.48
C ALA A 250 -4.34 8.13 11.84
N LEU A 251 -5.06 7.78 12.91
CA LEU A 251 -4.56 7.75 14.28
C LEU A 251 -4.10 6.34 14.63
N SER A 252 -2.98 6.21 15.31
CA SER A 252 -2.43 4.92 15.72
C SER A 252 -1.77 5.02 17.09
N GLY A 253 -1.93 4.01 17.93
CA GLY A 253 -1.30 3.91 19.24
C GLY A 253 -2.29 3.71 20.38
N PRO A 254 -1.83 3.32 21.58
CA PRO A 254 -2.67 3.05 22.74
C PRO A 254 -3.56 4.25 23.15
N ASN A 255 -3.10 5.49 22.96
CA ASN A 255 -3.86 6.70 23.30
C ASN A 255 -4.79 7.17 22.18
N SER A 256 -4.85 6.48 21.03
CA SER A 256 -5.65 6.90 19.88
C SER A 256 -7.15 6.98 20.16
N ARG A 257 -7.69 6.08 20.98
CA ARG A 257 -9.10 6.09 21.40
C ARG A 257 -9.41 7.26 22.33
N GLU A 258 -8.54 7.53 23.29
CA GLU A 258 -8.67 8.66 24.22
C GLU A 258 -8.67 9.98 23.45
N LEU A 259 -7.74 10.14 22.50
CA LEU A 259 -7.73 11.30 21.60
C LEU A 259 -9.04 11.40 20.82
N LEU A 260 -9.47 10.32 20.16
CA LEU A 260 -10.70 10.30 19.36
C LEU A 260 -11.93 10.68 20.20
N ALA A 261 -12.05 10.16 21.42
CA ALA A 261 -13.17 10.42 22.32
C ALA A 261 -13.30 11.91 22.69
N ARG A 262 -12.20 12.67 22.71
CA ARG A 262 -12.21 14.12 22.98
C ARG A 262 -12.78 14.94 21.83
N ILE A 263 -12.75 14.41 20.61
CA ILE A 263 -13.10 15.14 19.38
C ILE A 263 -14.32 14.56 18.65
N THR A 264 -15.05 13.64 19.27
CA THR A 264 -16.33 13.13 18.74
C THR A 264 -17.39 13.09 19.83
N ARG A 265 -18.66 13.03 19.41
CA ARG A 265 -19.81 12.83 20.32
C ARG A 265 -20.22 11.37 20.40
N ASP A 266 -19.71 10.53 19.49
CA ASP A 266 -20.03 9.11 19.44
C ASP A 266 -19.32 8.36 20.57
N ASP A 267 -19.94 7.28 21.02
CA ASP A 267 -19.25 6.30 21.87
C ASP A 267 -18.25 5.50 21.01
N VAL A 268 -16.97 5.68 21.35
CA VAL A 268 -15.81 5.04 20.70
C VAL A 268 -15.11 4.03 21.61
N SER A 269 -15.77 3.61 22.70
CA SER A 269 -15.36 2.46 23.52
C SER A 269 -15.18 1.20 22.68
N ALA A 270 -14.43 0.23 23.20
CA ALA A 270 -14.16 -1.02 22.50
C ALA A 270 -15.45 -1.81 22.21
N GLU A 271 -16.46 -1.67 23.09
CA GLU A 271 -17.77 -2.29 22.99
C GLU A 271 -18.65 -1.62 21.95
N ALA A 272 -18.65 -0.28 21.90
CA ALA A 272 -19.50 0.48 20.99
C ALA A 272 -18.94 0.49 19.57
N PHE A 273 -17.64 0.76 19.39
CA PHE A 273 -16.99 0.87 18.08
C PHE A 273 -15.91 -0.20 17.96
N LYS A 274 -16.30 -1.39 17.50
CA LYS A 274 -15.52 -2.64 17.47
C LYS A 274 -14.51 -2.65 16.32
N PHE A 275 -13.44 -3.43 16.45
CA PHE A 275 -12.48 -3.63 15.37
C PHE A 275 -13.20 -3.99 14.06
N ARG A 276 -12.88 -3.26 12.98
CA ARG A 276 -13.53 -3.31 11.67
C ARG A 276 -14.99 -2.80 11.63
N ASP A 277 -15.38 -1.92 12.52
CA ASP A 277 -16.55 -1.06 12.32
C ASP A 277 -16.20 0.11 11.40
N VAL A 278 -17.19 0.57 10.64
CA VAL A 278 -17.15 1.82 9.86
C VAL A 278 -18.39 2.65 10.16
N ARG A 279 -18.25 3.98 10.19
CA ARG A 279 -19.37 4.91 10.40
C ARG A 279 -19.25 6.16 9.54
N LEU A 280 -20.40 6.69 9.12
CA LEU A 280 -20.56 8.08 8.71
C LEU A 280 -20.93 8.88 9.96
N THR A 281 -20.09 9.82 10.37
CA THR A 281 -20.28 10.59 11.61
C THR A 281 -19.52 11.91 11.58
N PHE A 282 -19.31 12.54 12.74
CA PHE A 282 -18.55 13.77 12.92
C PHE A 282 -17.36 13.57 13.87
N VAL A 283 -16.19 14.03 13.45
CA VAL A 283 -14.95 14.02 14.24
C VAL A 283 -14.25 15.37 14.03
N GLY A 284 -13.74 16.00 15.10
CA GLY A 284 -13.14 17.34 15.03
C GLY A 284 -14.11 18.44 14.58
N GLY A 285 -15.43 18.18 14.65
CA GLY A 285 -16.47 19.07 14.15
C GLY A 285 -16.67 19.02 12.63
N VAL A 286 -16.14 18.02 11.92
CA VAL A 286 -16.30 17.87 10.46
C VAL A 286 -16.95 16.52 10.11
N PRO A 287 -17.70 16.42 8.99
CA PRO A 287 -18.28 15.16 8.55
C PRO A 287 -17.20 14.20 8.03
N VAL A 288 -17.24 12.94 8.48
CA VAL A 288 -16.22 11.94 8.17
C VAL A 288 -16.82 10.56 7.84
N ILE A 289 -16.05 9.78 7.07
CA ILE A 289 -16.06 8.32 7.16
C ILE A 289 -14.96 7.93 8.14
N ILE A 290 -15.29 7.22 9.21
CA ILE A 290 -14.30 6.70 10.16
C ILE A 290 -14.29 5.17 10.11
N ASN A 291 -13.11 4.59 9.88
CA ASN A 291 -12.85 3.16 9.91
C ASN A 291 -12.06 2.81 11.16
N ARG A 292 -12.49 1.81 11.96
CA ARG A 292 -11.66 1.25 13.03
C ARG A 292 -10.77 0.13 12.49
N ILE A 293 -9.64 0.52 11.90
CA ILE A 293 -8.60 -0.36 11.37
C ILE A 293 -7.25 0.37 11.42
N SER A 294 -6.15 -0.36 11.33
CA SER A 294 -4.80 0.21 11.39
C SER A 294 -3.81 -0.64 10.60
N PHE A 295 -2.96 0.02 9.82
CA PHE A 295 -1.83 -0.60 9.12
C PHE A 295 -0.51 -0.49 9.91
N SER A 296 -0.51 0.15 11.09
CA SER A 296 0.66 0.21 12.00
C SER A 296 0.74 -0.98 12.96
N GLY A 297 -0.32 -1.80 13.04
CA GLY A 297 -0.42 -2.88 14.02
C GLY A 297 -0.89 -2.46 15.41
N GLU A 298 -1.07 -1.16 15.66
CA GLU A 298 -1.65 -0.64 16.89
C GLU A 298 -3.17 -0.46 16.79
N LEU A 299 -3.83 -0.25 17.94
CA LEU A 299 -5.15 0.37 17.97
C LEU A 299 -5.12 1.64 17.10
N GLY A 300 -6.09 1.76 16.19
CA GLY A 300 -6.10 2.88 15.27
C GLY A 300 -7.42 3.08 14.54
N TYR A 301 -7.49 4.26 13.91
CA TYR A 301 -8.67 4.76 13.23
C TYR A 301 -8.23 5.51 11.98
N GLU A 302 -8.82 5.20 10.83
CA GLU A 302 -8.67 6.00 9.62
C GLU A 302 -9.85 6.96 9.52
N ILE A 303 -9.58 8.26 9.47
CA ILE A 303 -10.61 9.31 9.51
C ILE A 303 -10.56 10.08 8.20
N TYR A 304 -11.52 9.86 7.32
CA TYR A 304 -11.60 10.49 6.00
C TYR A 304 -12.64 11.61 5.98
N CYS A 305 -12.26 12.80 5.53
CA CYS A 305 -13.13 13.94 5.32
C CYS A 305 -13.02 14.47 3.89
N LYS A 306 -13.91 15.40 3.51
CA LYS A 306 -13.72 16.16 2.27
C LYS A 306 -12.46 17.05 2.37
N PRO A 307 -11.72 17.30 1.27
CA PRO A 307 -10.48 18.08 1.29
C PRO A 307 -10.61 19.45 1.99
N GLN A 308 -11.77 20.10 1.86
CA GLN A 308 -12.05 21.42 2.46
C GLN A 308 -12.03 21.40 4.00
N TYR A 309 -12.23 20.23 4.61
CA TYR A 309 -12.25 20.04 6.06
C TYR A 309 -10.91 19.58 6.63
N LEU A 310 -9.94 19.23 5.80
CA LEU A 310 -8.72 18.54 6.23
C LEU A 310 -7.91 19.33 7.28
N MET A 311 -7.75 20.65 7.09
CA MET A 311 -7.06 21.49 8.07
C MET A 311 -7.80 21.52 9.41
N ARG A 312 -9.13 21.61 9.39
CA ARG A 312 -9.94 21.63 10.62
C ARG A 312 -9.83 20.32 11.38
N LEU A 313 -9.84 19.19 10.68
CA LEU A 313 -9.64 17.87 11.28
C LEU A 313 -8.23 17.76 11.90
N ALA A 314 -7.19 18.18 11.17
CA ALA A 314 -5.82 18.17 11.68
C ALA A 314 -5.67 19.04 12.93
N ASP A 315 -6.20 20.27 12.92
CA ASP A 315 -6.17 21.18 14.08
C ASP A 315 -6.82 20.53 15.31
N ALA A 316 -7.99 19.91 15.14
CA ALA A 316 -8.69 19.24 16.24
C ALA A 316 -7.90 18.05 16.80
N ILE A 317 -7.24 17.28 15.93
CA ILE A 317 -6.39 16.15 16.34
C ILE A 317 -5.16 16.64 17.12
N GLU A 318 -4.45 17.64 16.59
CA GLU A 318 -3.25 18.20 17.24
C GLU A 318 -3.61 18.82 18.61
N GLU A 319 -4.69 19.59 18.69
CA GLU A 319 -5.15 20.23 19.93
C GLU A 319 -5.53 19.19 20.98
N ALA A 320 -6.33 18.18 20.62
CA ALA A 320 -6.78 17.15 21.56
C ALA A 320 -5.69 16.15 21.97
N GLY A 321 -4.64 16.03 21.15
CA GLY A 321 -3.51 15.13 21.36
C GLY A 321 -2.31 15.74 22.08
N ALA A 322 -2.32 17.06 22.33
CA ALA A 322 -1.17 17.81 22.84
C ALA A 322 -0.61 17.27 24.17
N ASP A 323 -1.48 16.86 25.09
CA ASP A 323 -1.15 16.24 26.39
C ASP A 323 -1.10 14.70 26.35
N LEU A 324 -1.44 14.09 25.21
CA LEU A 324 -1.46 12.63 25.02
C LEU A 324 -0.18 12.09 24.37
N GLY A 325 0.80 12.95 24.11
CA GLY A 325 2.04 12.60 23.42
C GLY A 325 1.88 12.46 21.90
N PHE A 326 0.91 13.17 21.30
CA PHE A 326 0.66 13.10 19.87
C PHE A 326 1.87 13.52 19.04
N ARG A 327 2.17 12.73 18.00
CA ARG A 327 3.20 13.06 17.00
C ARG A 327 2.77 12.70 15.59
N TRP A 328 3.11 13.51 14.61
CA TRP A 328 3.05 13.07 13.22
C TRP A 328 4.12 12.02 12.94
N TYR A 329 3.79 11.05 12.11
CA TYR A 329 4.74 10.08 11.55
C TYR A 329 4.55 9.96 10.04
N GLY A 330 5.61 9.55 9.36
CA GLY A 330 5.66 9.42 7.90
C GLY A 330 5.57 7.99 7.40
N ALA A 331 5.57 7.86 6.07
CA ALA A 331 5.46 6.56 5.39
C ALA A 331 6.57 5.58 5.77
N ARG A 332 7.79 6.03 6.09
CA ARG A 332 8.89 5.14 6.48
C ARG A 332 8.66 4.47 7.84
N ALA A 333 8.08 5.19 8.80
CA ALA A 333 7.63 4.60 10.05
C ALA A 333 6.54 3.56 9.81
N LEU A 334 5.59 3.84 8.91
CA LEU A 334 4.54 2.88 8.55
C LEU A 334 5.12 1.62 7.87
N LEU A 335 6.06 1.78 6.94
CA LEU A 335 6.74 0.68 6.24
C LEU A 335 7.59 -0.18 7.18
N SER A 336 8.17 0.40 8.23
CA SER A 336 8.85 -0.36 9.29
C SER A 336 7.85 -1.16 10.13
N MET A 337 6.78 -0.51 10.63
CA MET A 337 5.79 -1.15 11.49
C MET A 337 5.03 -2.29 10.77
N ARG A 338 4.76 -2.17 9.47
CA ARG A 338 4.09 -3.23 8.71
C ARG A 338 4.99 -4.47 8.50
N LEU A 339 6.31 -4.31 8.42
CA LEU A 339 7.25 -5.45 8.36
C LEU A 339 7.18 -6.26 9.66
N GLU A 340 7.10 -5.60 10.82
CA GLU A 340 6.94 -6.25 12.13
C GLU A 340 5.64 -7.07 12.22
N LYS A 341 4.61 -6.64 11.47
CA LYS A 341 3.33 -7.33 11.33
C LYS A 341 3.32 -8.39 10.22
N GLY A 342 4.38 -8.48 9.39
CA GLY A 342 4.43 -9.38 8.23
C GLY A 342 3.37 -9.06 7.18
N TRP A 343 3.00 -7.79 7.02
CA TRP A 343 1.97 -7.37 6.05
C TRP A 343 2.59 -6.93 4.73
N GLY A 344 2.17 -7.59 3.66
CA GLY A 344 2.55 -7.20 2.30
C GLY A 344 1.83 -5.94 1.83
N VAL A 345 2.37 -5.33 0.79
CA VAL A 345 1.73 -4.20 0.09
C VAL A 345 1.77 -4.39 -1.42
N TRP A 346 0.89 -3.67 -2.11
CA TRP A 346 0.89 -3.62 -3.56
C TRP A 346 2.21 -3.10 -4.14
N THR A 347 2.56 -3.52 -5.35
CA THR A 347 3.83 -3.28 -6.07
C THR A 347 5.06 -4.02 -5.54
N MET A 348 5.00 -4.55 -4.32
CA MET A 348 6.07 -5.33 -3.71
C MET A 348 5.61 -6.79 -3.53
N GLU A 349 5.01 -7.13 -2.39
CA GLU A 349 4.52 -8.47 -2.11
C GLU A 349 3.32 -8.85 -2.98
N TYR A 350 2.48 -7.88 -3.33
CA TYR A 350 1.27 -8.11 -4.11
C TYR A 350 1.38 -7.46 -5.48
N ARG A 351 1.40 -8.29 -6.52
CA ARG A 351 1.39 -7.92 -7.94
C ARG A 351 0.98 -9.12 -8.81
N PRO A 352 0.62 -8.92 -10.08
CA PRO A 352 0.14 -9.99 -10.96
C PRO A 352 1.13 -11.13 -11.23
N ASP A 353 2.40 -11.00 -10.85
CA ASP A 353 3.34 -12.13 -10.87
C ASP A 353 2.88 -13.28 -9.95
N PHE A 354 2.17 -12.95 -8.87
CA PHE A 354 1.82 -13.89 -7.80
C PHE A 354 0.32 -14.18 -7.75
N ASN A 355 -0.03 -15.39 -7.35
CA ASN A 355 -1.39 -15.77 -7.00
C ASN A 355 -1.63 -15.66 -5.48
N ALA A 356 -2.89 -15.79 -5.06
CA ALA A 356 -3.27 -15.65 -3.66
C ALA A 356 -2.68 -16.72 -2.72
N VAL A 357 -2.34 -17.90 -3.23
CA VAL A 357 -1.77 -19.01 -2.45
C VAL A 357 -0.27 -18.78 -2.23
N GLU A 358 0.44 -18.30 -3.26
CA GLU A 358 1.86 -17.92 -3.16
C GLU A 358 2.05 -16.79 -2.13
N SER A 359 1.16 -15.79 -2.12
CA SER A 359 1.25 -14.62 -1.24
C SER A 359 0.63 -14.82 0.16
N GLY A 360 -0.07 -15.93 0.40
CA GLY A 360 -0.84 -16.16 1.63
C GLY A 360 -2.12 -15.33 1.76
N MET A 361 -2.54 -14.63 0.70
CA MET A 361 -3.82 -13.89 0.66
C MET A 361 -5.05 -14.81 0.54
N ASP A 362 -4.84 -16.09 0.27
CA ASP A 362 -5.87 -17.13 0.17
C ASP A 362 -6.65 -17.32 1.49
N VAL A 363 -6.06 -16.95 2.62
CA VAL A 363 -6.73 -16.92 3.94
C VAL A 363 -7.91 -15.95 4.01
N PHE A 364 -7.95 -14.94 3.13
CA PHE A 364 -9.02 -13.94 3.06
C PHE A 364 -10.12 -14.31 2.04
N ILE A 365 -9.94 -15.40 1.28
CA ILE A 365 -10.89 -15.83 0.25
C ILE A 365 -12.11 -16.50 0.87
N ASN A 366 -13.30 -16.13 0.40
CA ASN A 366 -14.52 -16.87 0.68
C ASN A 366 -14.75 -17.97 -0.37
N TRP A 367 -14.23 -19.17 -0.11
CA TRP A 367 -14.31 -20.31 -1.04
C TRP A 367 -15.73 -20.81 -1.35
N LYS A 368 -16.73 -20.38 -0.57
CA LYS A 368 -18.13 -20.84 -0.68
C LYS A 368 -18.96 -20.13 -1.76
N LYS A 369 -18.45 -19.03 -2.33
CA LYS A 369 -19.13 -18.26 -3.38
C LYS A 369 -18.41 -18.40 -4.71
N ASP A 370 -19.04 -17.97 -5.78
CA ASP A 370 -18.38 -17.77 -7.06
C ASP A 370 -17.71 -16.39 -7.12
N PHE A 371 -16.54 -16.29 -7.74
CA PHE A 371 -15.78 -15.04 -7.89
C PHE A 371 -14.77 -15.11 -9.05
N VAL A 372 -14.36 -13.95 -9.55
CA VAL A 372 -13.37 -13.86 -10.63
C VAL A 372 -12.05 -14.52 -10.20
N GLY A 373 -11.55 -15.47 -11.00
CA GLY A 373 -10.30 -16.19 -10.73
C GLY A 373 -10.43 -17.40 -9.80
N LYS A 374 -11.64 -17.78 -9.38
CA LYS A 374 -11.86 -18.90 -8.45
C LYS A 374 -11.27 -20.21 -8.93
N GLU A 375 -11.56 -20.63 -10.16
CA GLU A 375 -11.12 -21.93 -10.69
C GLU A 375 -9.59 -22.02 -10.77
N ALA A 376 -8.93 -20.99 -11.30
CA ALA A 376 -7.47 -20.92 -11.37
C ALA A 376 -6.82 -20.94 -9.98
N THR A 377 -7.41 -20.23 -9.01
CA THR A 377 -6.89 -20.19 -7.64
C THR A 377 -7.11 -21.51 -6.90
N LEU A 378 -8.26 -22.17 -7.10
CA LEU A 378 -8.51 -23.52 -6.57
C LEU A 378 -7.48 -24.51 -7.11
N LYS A 379 -7.20 -24.46 -8.42
CA LYS A 379 -6.17 -25.29 -9.04
C LYS A 379 -4.80 -25.05 -8.42
N ALA A 380 -4.37 -23.79 -8.26
CA ALA A 380 -3.10 -23.47 -7.61
C ALA A 380 -3.01 -23.97 -6.16
N ARG A 381 -4.13 -23.92 -5.42
CA ARG A 381 -4.18 -24.44 -4.06
C ARG A 381 -4.09 -25.96 -4.01
N ASP A 382 -4.79 -26.65 -4.91
CA ASP A 382 -4.92 -28.10 -4.90
C ASP A 382 -3.67 -28.78 -5.49
N ASP A 383 -3.04 -28.20 -6.52
CA ASP A 383 -1.78 -28.68 -7.11
C ASP A 383 -0.55 -28.33 -6.24
N GLY A 384 -0.68 -27.30 -5.39
CA GLY A 384 0.44 -26.67 -4.69
C GLY A 384 1.15 -25.60 -5.52
N VAL A 385 1.99 -24.81 -4.84
CA VAL A 385 2.73 -23.68 -5.43
C VAL A 385 4.23 -23.91 -5.34
N SER A 386 4.98 -23.43 -6.34
CA SER A 386 6.45 -23.59 -6.41
C SER A 386 7.19 -22.63 -5.50
N GLN A 387 6.57 -21.52 -5.10
CA GLN A 387 7.14 -20.49 -4.25
C GLN A 387 6.11 -19.98 -3.23
N LYS A 388 6.60 -19.40 -2.14
CA LYS A 388 5.77 -18.77 -1.11
C LYS A 388 6.41 -17.49 -0.60
N LEU A 389 5.57 -16.51 -0.28
CA LEU A 389 5.95 -15.33 0.45
C LEU A 389 6.31 -15.71 1.89
N VAL A 390 7.48 -15.29 2.33
CA VAL A 390 7.97 -15.45 3.71
C VAL A 390 8.35 -14.09 4.30
N THR A 391 8.35 -14.01 5.62
CA THR A 391 8.97 -12.91 6.38
C THR A 391 10.24 -13.44 7.04
N MET A 392 11.30 -12.64 7.03
CA MET A 392 12.62 -13.02 7.53
C MET A 392 13.19 -11.92 8.43
N THR A 393 13.94 -12.31 9.46
CA THR A 393 14.95 -11.44 10.06
C THR A 393 16.28 -11.68 9.37
N ILE A 394 17.13 -10.64 9.31
CA ILE A 394 18.48 -10.72 8.73
C ILE A 394 19.46 -10.16 9.74
N ASP A 395 20.54 -10.89 9.97
CA ASP A 395 21.64 -10.47 10.85
C ASP A 395 22.58 -9.54 10.08
N THR A 396 22.38 -8.22 10.21
CA THR A 396 23.17 -7.18 9.54
C THR A 396 23.76 -6.18 10.54
N ASP A 397 24.88 -5.56 10.16
CA ASP A 397 25.49 -4.43 10.88
C ASP A 397 25.63 -3.22 9.95
N GLY A 398 25.06 -2.08 10.34
CA GLY A 398 25.16 -0.81 9.61
C GLY A 398 24.42 -0.69 8.27
N ILE A 399 23.94 -1.80 7.69
CA ILE A 399 23.21 -1.86 6.41
C ILE A 399 21.93 -2.67 6.55
N ASP A 400 20.91 -2.32 5.77
CA ASP A 400 19.64 -3.02 5.76
C ASP A 400 19.24 -3.35 4.32
N VAL A 401 18.52 -4.46 4.17
CA VAL A 401 17.94 -4.90 2.90
C VAL A 401 16.85 -3.93 2.45
N ALA A 402 16.67 -3.73 1.14
CA ALA A 402 15.71 -2.79 0.57
C ALA A 402 14.67 -3.46 -0.32
N HIS A 403 15.07 -3.98 -1.48
CA HIS A 403 14.23 -4.74 -2.42
C HIS A 403 15.09 -5.35 -3.54
N ASP A 404 14.60 -6.42 -4.15
CA ASP A 404 15.20 -7.17 -5.26
C ASP A 404 16.51 -7.91 -4.94
N GLU A 405 16.99 -7.89 -3.69
CA GLU A 405 18.15 -8.70 -3.28
C GLU A 405 17.87 -10.20 -3.43
N ALA A 406 18.91 -10.96 -3.82
CA ALA A 406 18.81 -12.41 -3.97
C ALA A 406 18.70 -13.09 -2.60
N ILE A 407 17.83 -14.10 -2.52
CA ILE A 407 17.74 -15.02 -1.37
C ILE A 407 18.36 -16.34 -1.78
N LEU A 408 19.30 -16.84 -0.97
CA LEU A 408 20.08 -18.02 -1.26
C LEU A 408 19.92 -19.10 -0.19
N LYS A 409 20.06 -20.36 -0.64
CA LYS A 409 20.27 -21.52 0.22
C LYS A 409 21.55 -22.21 -0.24
N ASP A 410 22.53 -22.33 0.65
CA ASP A 410 23.80 -23.01 0.39
C ASP A 410 24.49 -22.53 -0.91
N GLY A 411 24.51 -21.21 -1.12
CA GLY A 411 25.09 -20.55 -2.31
C GLY A 411 24.24 -20.61 -3.58
N THR A 412 23.06 -21.24 -3.55
CA THR A 412 22.13 -21.32 -4.68
C THR A 412 21.00 -20.31 -4.52
N PRO A 413 20.69 -19.46 -5.53
CA PRO A 413 19.52 -18.60 -5.49
C PRO A 413 18.22 -19.41 -5.44
N VAL A 414 17.38 -19.12 -4.44
CA VAL A 414 16.09 -19.80 -4.21
C VAL A 414 14.91 -18.83 -4.19
N GLY A 415 15.17 -17.53 -4.32
CA GLY A 415 14.16 -16.49 -4.19
C GLY A 415 14.74 -15.09 -4.30
N TYR A 416 13.91 -14.11 -4.00
CA TYR A 416 14.31 -12.71 -3.94
C TYR A 416 13.47 -11.94 -2.91
N VAL A 417 14.05 -10.86 -2.42
CA VAL A 417 13.41 -9.93 -1.49
C VAL A 417 12.43 -9.06 -2.26
N SER A 418 11.16 -9.06 -1.86
CA SER A 418 10.15 -8.16 -2.41
C SER A 418 10.17 -6.80 -1.71
N SER A 419 10.46 -6.80 -0.41
CA SER A 419 10.66 -5.58 0.36
C SER A 419 11.48 -5.80 1.62
N GLY A 420 12.16 -4.75 2.06
CA GLY A 420 13.12 -4.77 3.14
C GLY A 420 13.12 -3.49 3.94
N GLY A 421 13.71 -3.56 5.13
CA GLY A 421 14.03 -2.39 5.93
C GLY A 421 14.34 -2.74 7.37
N TYR A 422 14.64 -1.72 8.16
CA TYR A 422 14.85 -1.89 9.59
C TYR A 422 13.53 -1.82 10.36
N ALA A 423 13.25 -2.86 11.13
CA ALA A 423 12.11 -2.94 12.03
C ALA A 423 12.48 -2.33 13.38
N HIS A 424 12.22 -1.03 13.54
CA HIS A 424 12.82 -0.23 14.61
C HIS A 424 12.35 -0.61 16.02
N HIS A 425 11.11 -1.11 16.19
CA HIS A 425 10.63 -1.49 17.51
C HIS A 425 11.28 -2.79 17.98
N VAL A 426 11.43 -3.77 17.09
CA VAL A 426 12.11 -5.05 17.41
C VAL A 426 13.64 -4.97 17.30
N GLY A 427 14.17 -3.94 16.64
CA GLY A 427 15.61 -3.69 16.54
C GLY A 427 16.35 -4.66 15.62
N GLN A 428 15.73 -5.05 14.50
CA GLN A 428 16.31 -6.00 13.55
C GLN A 428 16.08 -5.58 12.10
N SER A 429 17.00 -5.95 11.21
CA SER A 429 16.76 -5.89 9.77
C SER A 429 15.74 -6.97 9.40
N MET A 430 14.73 -6.60 8.61
CA MET A 430 13.65 -7.50 8.21
C MET A 430 13.41 -7.42 6.71
N ALA A 431 13.00 -8.55 6.15
CA ALA A 431 12.60 -8.66 4.75
C ALA A 431 11.32 -9.47 4.61
N MET A 432 10.55 -9.16 3.58
CA MET A 432 9.60 -10.07 2.96
C MET A 432 10.15 -10.48 1.59
N GLY A 433 9.88 -11.72 1.17
CA GLY A 433 10.35 -12.20 -0.12
C GLY A 433 9.73 -13.52 -0.51
N TYR A 434 9.79 -13.84 -1.80
CA TYR A 434 9.31 -15.11 -2.31
C TYR A 434 10.48 -16.08 -2.41
N VAL A 435 10.32 -17.25 -1.78
CA VAL A 435 11.30 -18.35 -1.80
C VAL A 435 10.65 -19.61 -2.34
N ALA A 436 11.44 -20.51 -2.93
CA ALA A 436 10.96 -21.82 -3.33
C ALA A 436 10.27 -22.52 -2.14
N ALA A 437 9.13 -23.16 -2.41
CA ALA A 437 8.19 -23.59 -1.38
C ALA A 437 8.79 -24.58 -0.35
N GLU A 438 9.81 -25.35 -0.75
CA GLU A 438 10.55 -26.25 0.13
C GLU A 438 11.38 -25.53 1.22
N PHE A 439 11.71 -24.25 1.01
CA PHE A 439 12.47 -23.41 1.95
C PHE A 439 11.59 -22.43 2.72
N ALA A 440 10.27 -22.48 2.55
CA ALA A 440 9.34 -21.53 3.16
C ALA A 440 8.96 -21.87 4.61
N ALA A 441 9.47 -22.97 5.17
CA ALA A 441 9.12 -23.41 6.52
C ALA A 441 9.74 -22.49 7.60
N PRO A 442 9.01 -22.17 8.68
CA PRO A 442 9.56 -21.40 9.79
C PRO A 442 10.82 -22.03 10.38
N GLY A 443 11.79 -21.20 10.76
CA GLY A 443 13.10 -21.63 11.26
C GLY A 443 14.10 -22.01 10.18
N THR A 444 13.72 -22.03 8.90
CA THR A 444 14.66 -22.25 7.80
C THR A 444 15.69 -21.11 7.77
N THR A 445 16.97 -21.49 7.76
CA THR A 445 18.09 -20.57 7.56
C THR A 445 18.40 -20.43 6.08
N LEU A 446 18.49 -19.17 5.65
CA LEU A 446 18.78 -18.69 4.30
C LEU A 446 19.90 -17.64 4.37
N GLN A 447 20.34 -17.15 3.22
CA GLN A 447 21.23 -16.00 3.11
C GLN A 447 20.63 -14.95 2.19
N VAL A 448 20.88 -13.67 2.47
CA VAL A 448 20.52 -12.56 1.59
C VAL A 448 21.78 -11.84 1.13
N GLU A 449 21.88 -11.60 -0.17
CA GLU A 449 22.99 -10.88 -0.76
C GLU A 449 22.73 -9.37 -0.73
N ILE A 450 23.46 -8.63 0.10
CA ILE A 450 23.39 -7.16 0.16
C ILE A 450 24.74 -6.60 -0.27
N LEU A 451 24.76 -5.90 -1.42
CA LEU A 451 25.95 -5.32 -2.06
C LEU A 451 27.12 -6.32 -2.20
N GLY A 452 26.82 -7.57 -2.57
CA GLY A 452 27.82 -8.63 -2.77
C GLY A 452 28.29 -9.33 -1.49
N ASN A 453 27.77 -8.97 -0.32
CA ASN A 453 28.01 -9.67 0.94
C ASN A 453 26.79 -10.51 1.32
N PHE A 454 27.02 -11.67 1.94
CA PHE A 454 25.97 -12.62 2.31
C PHE A 454 25.68 -12.53 3.81
N TYR A 455 24.44 -12.26 4.16
CA TYR A 455 23.97 -12.14 5.53
C TYR A 455 22.99 -13.27 5.86
N ASP A 456 23.14 -13.87 7.04
CA ASP A 456 22.25 -14.95 7.47
C ASP A 456 20.84 -14.41 7.74
N ALA A 457 19.85 -15.13 7.23
CA ALA A 457 18.44 -14.81 7.37
C ALA A 457 17.67 -15.99 7.94
N GLN A 458 16.66 -15.71 8.77
CA GLN A 458 15.80 -16.73 9.37
C GLN A 458 14.35 -16.49 9.01
N VAL A 459 13.71 -17.50 8.41
CA VAL A 459 12.27 -17.49 8.11
C VAL A 459 11.46 -17.52 9.40
N LEU A 460 10.53 -16.58 9.55
CA LEU A 460 9.69 -16.44 10.73
C LEU A 460 8.42 -17.31 10.65
N SER A 461 7.87 -17.68 11.81
CA SER A 461 6.59 -18.41 11.91
C SER A 461 5.35 -17.51 11.81
N GLY A 462 5.53 -16.20 11.86
CA GLY A 462 4.47 -15.21 11.88
C GLY A 462 5.01 -13.83 12.27
N PRO A 463 4.13 -12.87 12.55
CA PRO A 463 4.53 -11.54 12.96
C PRO A 463 5.41 -11.59 14.21
N ILE A 464 6.52 -10.83 14.21
CA ILE A 464 7.41 -10.73 15.37
C ILE A 464 6.84 -9.82 16.45
N TYR A 465 5.93 -8.91 16.07
CA TYR A 465 5.25 -7.99 16.98
C TYR A 465 3.75 -8.26 17.06
N ASP A 466 3.23 -8.40 18.29
CA ASP A 466 1.80 -8.59 18.59
C ASP A 466 1.17 -9.68 17.68
N ALA A 467 1.76 -10.88 17.69
CA ALA A 467 1.41 -11.97 16.77
C ALA A 467 -0.06 -12.41 16.86
N ASN A 468 -0.71 -12.20 18.00
CA ASN A 468 -2.14 -12.48 18.20
C ASN A 468 -3.06 -11.32 17.75
N GLY A 469 -2.51 -10.15 17.40
CA GLY A 469 -3.27 -8.99 16.96
C GLY A 469 -4.09 -8.34 18.09
N ALA A 470 -3.66 -8.46 19.35
CA ALA A 470 -4.42 -8.01 20.50
C ALA A 470 -4.53 -6.48 20.55
N ASN A 471 -3.46 -5.75 20.22
CA ASN A 471 -3.45 -4.28 20.30
C ASN A 471 -4.50 -3.64 19.38
N MET A 472 -4.66 -4.13 18.15
CA MET A 472 -5.69 -3.61 17.24
C MET A 472 -7.12 -3.90 17.71
N ARG A 473 -7.30 -5.00 18.45
CA ARG A 473 -8.60 -5.54 18.87
C ARG A 473 -9.03 -5.07 20.25
N SER A 474 -8.16 -4.39 21.00
CA SER A 474 -8.38 -3.91 22.38
C SER A 474 -9.34 -2.73 22.48
#